data_AF-A0A1M5JR23-F1
#
_entry.id   AF-A0A1M5JR23-F1
#
_cell.length_a   1.000
_cell.length_b   1.000
_cell.length_c   1.000
_cell.angle_alpha   90.00
_cell.angle_beta   90.00
_cell.angle_gamma   90.00
#
_symmetry.space_group_name_H-M   'P 1'
#
loop_
_entity.id
_entity.type
_entity.pdbx_description
1 polymer ?
#
loop_
_entity_poly.entity_id
_entity_poly.type
_entity_poly.pdbx_seq_one_letter_code
_entity_poly.pdbx_strand_id
1 'polypeptide(L)'
;MEESRKSRDMRGYVPAESSQLAEYPGAESAVASEIARMNPSTISKIMAAEPMAISERIKESPDNIMEIATAEPVILSKALASNPSIISEVAEKNPALIGKVMTAEPAVFSEIAAAEPAAFGKAIAGVTKEIGSK
;
A
#
# COMPACT_ATOMS: atom_id res chain seq x y z
N MET A 1 -60.98 1.06 28.95
CA MET A 1 -60.09 2.23 28.93
C MET A 1 -58.89 1.82 29.76
N GLU A 2 -57.68 1.60 29.24
CA GLU A 2 -57.00 2.28 28.13
C GLU A 2 -55.94 1.32 27.56
N GLU A 3 -55.96 1.12 26.24
CA GLU A 3 -54.95 0.37 25.51
C GLU A 3 -53.70 1.23 25.33
N SER A 4 -52.55 0.76 25.80
CA SER A 4 -51.24 1.33 25.43
C SER A 4 -50.35 0.23 24.86
N ARG A 5 -50.71 -0.23 23.65
CA ARG A 5 -49.82 -1.04 22.80
C ARG A 5 -48.78 -0.12 22.20
N LYS A 6 -47.66 0.04 22.91
CA LYS A 6 -46.45 0.70 22.41
C LYS A 6 -45.81 -0.21 21.36
N SER A 7 -46.23 -0.08 20.11
CA SER A 7 -45.59 -0.67 18.94
C SER A 7 -44.12 -0.25 18.89
N ARG A 8 -43.21 -1.18 19.16
CA ARG A 8 -41.82 -1.09 18.69
C ARG A 8 -41.72 -1.96 17.45
N ASP A 9 -41.72 -1.30 16.30
CA ASP A 9 -41.31 -1.91 15.03
C ASP A 9 -39.90 -2.49 15.18
N MET A 10 -39.82 -3.82 15.28
CA MET A 10 -38.61 -4.61 15.04
C MET A 10 -38.50 -4.87 13.53
N ARG A 11 -38.41 -3.79 12.75
CA ARG A 11 -38.12 -3.86 11.31
C ARG A 11 -36.74 -3.22 11.07
N GLY A 12 -35.74 -4.08 10.93
CA GLY A 12 -34.60 -3.77 10.05
C GLY A 12 -33.31 -3.22 10.68
N TYR A 13 -32.92 -3.59 11.90
CA TYR A 13 -31.50 -3.44 12.25
C TYR A 13 -30.71 -4.59 11.63
N VAL A 14 -30.41 -4.43 10.34
CA VAL A 14 -29.34 -5.17 9.67
C VAL A 14 -28.05 -4.62 10.30
N PRO A 15 -27.24 -5.41 11.02
CA PRO A 15 -25.92 -4.95 11.39
C PRO A 15 -25.18 -4.66 10.09
N ALA A 16 -24.91 -3.38 9.83
CA ALA A 16 -24.14 -2.93 8.68
C ALA A 16 -22.69 -3.36 8.88
N GLU A 17 -22.42 -4.65 8.66
CA GLU A 17 -21.10 -5.10 8.27
C GLU A 17 -20.78 -4.49 6.90
N SER A 18 -19.64 -3.80 6.84
CA SER A 18 -18.74 -3.78 5.67
C SER A 18 -18.94 -2.76 4.54
N SER A 19 -19.68 -1.65 4.68
CA SER A 19 -19.76 -0.70 3.53
C SER A 19 -19.77 0.82 3.81
N GLN A 20 -19.49 1.29 5.03
CA GLN A 20 -19.57 2.73 5.34
C GLN A 20 -18.26 3.41 5.79
N LEU A 21 -17.12 2.72 5.68
CA LEU A 21 -15.83 3.30 6.11
C LEU A 21 -15.26 4.34 5.12
N ALA A 22 -15.83 4.50 3.92
CA ALA A 22 -15.26 5.40 2.91
C ALA A 22 -15.61 6.89 3.12
N GLU A 23 -16.54 7.24 4.01
CA GLU A 23 -17.14 8.60 4.05
C GLU A 23 -16.97 9.34 5.39
N TYR A 24 -16.19 8.78 6.33
CA TYR A 24 -15.83 9.49 7.56
C TYR A 24 -14.44 10.11 7.44
N PRO A 25 -14.27 11.44 7.65
CA PRO A 25 -12.94 12.07 7.73
C PRO A 25 -12.11 11.59 8.95
N GLY A 26 -12.64 10.65 9.74
CA GLY A 26 -11.93 9.90 10.77
C GLY A 26 -11.67 8.43 10.43
N ALA A 27 -12.11 7.92 9.29
CA ALA A 27 -11.84 6.54 8.87
C ALA A 27 -10.35 6.31 8.57
N GLU A 28 -9.68 7.31 7.97
CA GLU A 28 -8.21 7.32 7.90
C GLU A 28 -7.59 7.28 9.29
N SER A 29 -8.15 7.99 10.27
CA SER A 29 -7.65 8.00 11.64
C SER A 29 -7.89 6.66 12.37
N ALA A 30 -9.02 5.99 12.13
CA ALA A 30 -9.32 4.68 12.71
C ALA A 30 -8.45 3.58 12.11
N VAL A 31 -8.33 3.54 10.78
CA VAL A 31 -7.45 2.59 10.09
C VAL A 31 -5.98 2.86 10.45
N ALA A 32 -5.54 4.11 10.48
CA ALA A 32 -4.19 4.46 10.90
C ALA A 32 -3.94 4.12 12.38
N SER A 33 -4.92 4.29 13.26
CA SER A 33 -4.81 3.92 14.68
C SER A 33 -4.77 2.40 14.88
N GLU A 34 -5.50 1.66 14.07
CA GLU A 34 -5.47 0.19 14.08
C GLU A 34 -4.14 -0.32 13.52
N ILE A 35 -3.65 0.25 12.42
CA ILE A 35 -2.32 -0.01 11.86
C ILE A 35 -1.21 0.31 12.87
N ALA A 36 -1.29 1.46 13.56
CA ALA A 36 -0.32 1.84 14.58
C ALA A 36 -0.27 0.86 15.78
N ARG A 37 -1.34 0.09 16.01
CA ARG A 37 -1.40 -0.95 17.06
C ARG A 37 -1.02 -2.34 16.56
N MET A 38 -0.91 -2.54 15.25
CA MET A 38 -0.57 -3.83 14.67
C MET A 38 0.94 -4.08 14.76
N ASN A 39 1.30 -5.34 15.03
CA ASN A 39 2.69 -5.76 14.94
C ASN A 39 3.17 -5.67 13.47
N PRO A 40 4.46 -5.41 13.21
CA PRO A 40 5.00 -5.25 11.86
C PRO A 40 4.62 -6.39 10.92
N SER A 41 4.66 -7.63 11.39
CA SER A 41 4.29 -8.82 10.58
C SER A 41 2.83 -8.83 10.12
N THR A 42 1.92 -8.19 10.88
CA THR A 42 0.50 -8.08 10.49
C THR A 42 0.32 -6.98 9.46
N ILE A 43 1.00 -5.84 9.64
CA ILE A 43 1.02 -4.73 8.68
C ILE A 43 1.53 -5.24 7.34
N SER A 44 2.63 -5.99 7.34
CA SER A 44 3.21 -6.58 6.14
C SER A 44 2.25 -7.52 5.40
N LYS A 45 1.47 -8.33 6.13
CA LYS A 45 0.47 -9.23 5.53
C LYS A 45 -0.68 -8.48 4.88
N ILE A 46 -1.18 -7.43 5.55
CA ILE A 46 -2.27 -6.58 5.03
C ILE A 46 -1.79 -5.86 3.77
N MET A 47 -0.61 -5.24 3.84
CA MET A 47 0.01 -4.59 2.68
C MET A 47 0.19 -5.58 1.53
N ALA A 48 0.74 -6.76 1.79
CA ALA A 48 0.94 -7.78 0.78
C ALA A 48 -0.36 -8.33 0.15
N ALA A 49 -1.52 -8.11 0.79
CA ALA A 49 -2.83 -8.46 0.26
C ALA A 49 -3.45 -7.33 -0.60
N GLU A 50 -3.03 -6.07 -0.40
CA GLU A 50 -3.58 -4.89 -1.08
C GLU A 50 -2.51 -4.07 -1.82
N PRO A 51 -1.90 -4.62 -2.89
CA PRO A 51 -0.78 -3.98 -3.57
C PRO A 51 -1.14 -2.65 -4.27
N MET A 52 -2.41 -2.48 -4.68
CA MET A 52 -2.87 -1.19 -5.20
C MET A 52 -2.95 -0.11 -4.11
N ALA A 53 -3.39 -0.47 -2.90
CA ALA A 53 -3.46 0.48 -1.78
C ALA A 53 -2.06 0.96 -1.38
N ILE A 54 -1.06 0.06 -1.40
CA ILE A 54 0.36 0.45 -1.22
C ILE A 54 0.77 1.47 -2.28
N SER A 55 0.42 1.22 -3.54
CA SER A 55 0.83 2.07 -4.66
C SER A 55 0.27 3.49 -4.52
N GLU A 56 -0.99 3.64 -4.10
CA GLU A 56 -1.57 4.94 -3.80
C GLU A 56 -0.91 5.58 -2.57
N ARG A 57 -0.62 4.79 -1.54
CA ARG A 57 0.06 5.30 -0.34
C ARG A 57 1.50 5.75 -0.59
N ILE A 58 2.21 5.16 -1.54
CA ILE A 58 3.55 5.63 -1.96
C ILE A 58 3.45 7.06 -2.51
N LYS A 59 2.40 7.38 -3.28
CA LYS A 59 2.16 8.72 -3.82
C LYS A 59 1.79 9.72 -2.72
N GLU A 60 0.94 9.30 -1.78
CA GLU A 60 0.38 10.19 -0.74
C GLU A 60 1.30 10.37 0.47
N SER A 61 2.03 9.34 0.89
CA SER A 61 2.81 9.30 2.13
C SER A 61 3.96 8.29 2.05
N PRO A 62 5.03 8.61 1.30
CA PRO A 62 6.09 7.67 0.95
C PRO A 62 6.92 7.19 2.15
N ASP A 63 7.17 8.01 3.16
CA ASP A 63 8.18 7.73 4.20
C ASP A 63 7.90 6.44 4.99
N ASN A 64 6.68 6.29 5.52
CA ASN A 64 6.30 5.12 6.32
C ASN A 64 6.29 3.82 5.49
N ILE A 65 5.87 3.93 4.22
CA ILE A 65 5.81 2.78 3.31
C ILE A 65 7.22 2.34 2.94
N MET A 66 8.13 3.29 2.73
CA MET A 66 9.52 3.01 2.38
C MET A 66 10.28 2.36 3.54
N GLU A 67 10.00 2.71 4.79
CA GLU A 67 10.59 2.03 5.95
C GLU A 67 10.18 0.56 5.99
N ILE A 68 8.88 0.27 5.82
CA ILE A 68 8.36 -1.11 5.78
C ILE A 68 8.96 -1.87 4.59
N ALA A 69 8.96 -1.28 3.39
CA ALA A 69 9.56 -1.88 2.19
C ALA A 69 11.08 -2.12 2.33
N THR A 70 11.77 -1.34 3.17
CA THR A 70 13.19 -1.52 3.45
C THR A 70 13.47 -2.77 4.26
N ALA A 71 12.56 -3.09 5.18
CA ALA A 71 12.58 -4.32 5.99
C ALA A 71 12.05 -5.53 5.20
N GLU A 72 11.03 -5.32 4.37
CA GLU A 72 10.35 -6.38 3.61
C GLU A 72 10.21 -6.00 2.12
N PRO A 73 11.25 -6.23 1.29
CA PRO A 73 11.25 -5.86 -0.13
C PRO A 73 10.15 -6.55 -0.96
N VAL A 74 9.64 -7.69 -0.50
CA VAL A 74 8.56 -8.45 -1.17
C VAL A 74 7.24 -7.67 -1.19
N ILE A 75 7.01 -6.80 -0.21
CA ILE A 75 5.80 -5.94 -0.20
C ILE A 75 5.85 -4.97 -1.37
N LEU A 76 7.00 -4.34 -1.57
CA LEU A 76 7.23 -3.41 -2.66
C LEU A 76 7.24 -4.11 -4.02
N SER A 77 7.77 -5.34 -4.11
CA SER A 77 7.75 -6.11 -5.36
C SER A 77 6.31 -6.38 -5.83
N LYS A 78 5.41 -6.74 -4.91
CA LYS A 78 3.98 -6.94 -5.21
C LYS A 78 3.28 -5.66 -5.64
N ALA A 79 3.59 -4.54 -4.98
CA ALA A 79 3.07 -3.23 -5.37
C ALA A 79 3.52 -2.87 -6.79
N LEU A 80 4.81 -3.05 -7.10
CA LEU A 80 5.37 -2.79 -8.42
C LEU A 80 4.81 -3.73 -9.51
N ALA A 81 4.61 -5.01 -9.20
CA ALA A 81 3.99 -5.94 -10.15
C ALA A 81 2.53 -5.56 -10.45
N SER A 82 1.81 -5.05 -9.45
CA SER A 82 0.42 -4.62 -9.62
C SER A 82 0.28 -3.24 -10.25
N ASN A 83 1.27 -2.37 -10.05
CA ASN A 83 1.33 -1.03 -10.63
C ASN A 83 2.77 -0.68 -11.05
N PRO A 84 3.20 -1.09 -12.25
CA PRO A 84 4.58 -0.86 -12.71
C PRO A 84 4.99 0.61 -12.77
N SER A 85 4.04 1.53 -12.94
CA SER A 85 4.30 2.96 -13.10
C SER A 85 4.86 3.62 -11.84
N ILE A 86 4.64 3.05 -10.63
CA ILE A 86 5.20 3.61 -9.38
C ILE A 86 6.72 3.40 -9.23
N ILE A 87 7.35 2.60 -10.11
CA ILE A 87 8.80 2.34 -10.04
C ILE A 87 9.64 3.62 -10.09
N SER A 88 9.22 4.63 -10.88
CA SER A 88 9.94 5.90 -11.00
C SER A 88 9.90 6.71 -9.71
N GLU A 89 8.76 6.72 -9.04
CA GLU A 89 8.55 7.45 -7.79
C GLU A 89 9.34 6.83 -6.64
N VAL A 90 9.33 5.50 -6.57
CA VAL A 90 10.16 4.75 -5.61
C VAL A 90 11.65 5.01 -5.87
N ALA A 91 12.08 4.95 -7.13
CA ALA A 91 13.47 5.18 -7.50
C ALA A 91 13.93 6.62 -7.24
N GLU A 92 13.07 7.62 -7.38
CA GLU A 92 13.40 9.02 -7.09
C GLU A 92 13.58 9.26 -5.60
N LYS A 93 12.74 8.65 -4.77
CA LYS A 93 12.74 8.85 -3.31
C LYS A 93 13.77 7.98 -2.61
N ASN A 94 13.92 6.73 -3.04
CA ASN A 94 14.83 5.77 -2.42
C ASN A 94 15.36 4.76 -3.46
N PRO A 95 16.41 5.12 -4.21
CA PRO A 95 16.96 4.25 -5.24
C PRO A 95 17.57 2.96 -4.65
N ALA A 96 18.07 2.99 -3.42
CA ALA A 96 18.56 1.81 -2.72
C ALA A 96 17.48 0.72 -2.54
N LEU A 97 16.20 1.09 -2.39
CA LEU A 97 15.09 0.13 -2.34
C LEU A 97 14.94 -0.63 -3.65
N ILE A 98 15.12 0.02 -4.80
CA ILE A 98 15.06 -0.64 -6.11
C ILE A 98 16.12 -1.75 -6.18
N GLY A 99 17.34 -1.48 -5.73
CA GLY A 99 18.41 -2.48 -5.67
C GLY A 99 18.08 -3.67 -4.74
N LYS A 100 17.47 -3.40 -3.59
CA LYS A 100 17.01 -4.45 -2.66
C LYS A 100 15.93 -5.32 -3.27
N VAL A 101 14.90 -4.72 -3.89
CA VAL A 101 13.84 -5.47 -4.57
C VAL A 101 14.43 -6.26 -5.73
N MET A 102 15.37 -5.70 -6.49
CA MET A 102 15.99 -6.40 -7.63
C MET A 102 16.78 -7.64 -7.19
N THR A 103 17.37 -7.58 -5.99
CA THR A 103 18.07 -8.71 -5.38
C THR A 103 17.10 -9.76 -4.83
N ALA A 104 16.01 -9.33 -4.20
CA ALA A 104 15.03 -10.23 -3.58
C ALA A 104 14.07 -10.88 -4.60
N GLU A 105 13.62 -10.10 -5.59
CA GLU A 105 12.51 -10.41 -6.50
C GLU A 105 12.86 -9.99 -7.94
N PRO A 106 13.87 -10.60 -8.59
CA PRO A 106 14.36 -10.18 -9.90
C PRO A 106 13.33 -10.33 -11.03
N ALA A 107 12.40 -11.28 -10.91
CA ALA A 107 11.38 -11.55 -11.93
C ALA A 107 10.46 -10.33 -12.15
N VAL A 108 10.13 -9.60 -11.07
CA VAL A 108 9.26 -8.41 -11.11
C VAL A 108 9.83 -7.33 -12.04
N PHE A 109 11.14 -7.18 -12.13
CA PHE A 109 11.74 -6.18 -13.02
C PHE A 109 11.64 -6.54 -14.50
N SER A 110 11.57 -7.83 -14.84
CA SER A 110 11.32 -8.25 -16.22
C SER A 110 9.90 -7.88 -16.66
N GLU A 111 8.93 -8.05 -15.75
CA GLU A 111 7.54 -7.65 -15.98
C GLU A 111 7.40 -6.14 -16.09
N ILE A 112 8.03 -5.38 -15.18
CA ILE A 112 8.02 -3.91 -15.23
C ILE A 112 8.71 -3.38 -16.49
N ALA A 113 9.85 -3.96 -16.89
CA ALA A 113 10.53 -3.54 -18.11
C ALA A 113 9.67 -3.78 -19.37
N ALA A 114 8.84 -4.82 -19.37
CA ALA A 114 7.91 -5.10 -20.46
C ALA A 114 6.67 -4.18 -20.43
N ALA A 115 6.13 -3.90 -19.25
CA ALA A 115 4.93 -3.08 -19.08
C ALA A 115 5.21 -1.57 -19.20
N GLU A 116 6.30 -1.10 -18.60
CA GLU A 116 6.67 0.31 -18.41
C GLU A 116 8.16 0.55 -18.71
N PRO A 117 8.62 0.34 -19.95
CA PRO A 117 10.04 0.41 -20.31
C PRO A 117 10.66 1.80 -20.04
N ALA A 118 9.90 2.87 -20.22
CA ALA A 118 10.36 4.23 -19.96
C ALA A 118 10.55 4.51 -18.46
N ALA A 119 9.60 4.06 -17.62
CA ALA A 119 9.68 4.22 -16.17
C ALA A 119 10.81 3.36 -15.60
N PHE A 120 10.96 2.13 -16.09
CA PHE A 120 12.07 1.24 -15.73
C PHE A 120 13.42 1.85 -16.09
N GLY A 121 13.60 2.35 -17.31
CA GLY A 121 14.85 2.97 -17.74
C GLY A 121 15.26 4.17 -16.86
N LYS A 122 14.29 5.02 -16.49
CA LYS A 122 14.52 6.13 -15.54
C LYS A 122 14.90 5.64 -14.15
N ALA A 123 14.19 4.64 -13.63
CA ALA A 123 14.45 4.08 -12.32
C ALA A 123 15.87 3.50 -12.23
N ILE A 124 16.29 2.70 -13.21
CA ILE A 124 17.64 2.13 -13.24
C ILE A 124 18.72 3.20 -13.42
N ALA A 125 18.47 4.25 -14.23
CA ALA A 125 19.39 5.37 -14.34
C ALA A 125 19.55 6.15 -13.01
N GLY A 126 18.49 6.24 -12.21
CA GLY A 126 18.55 6.80 -10.86
C GLY A 126 19.43 5.95 -9.93
N VAL A 127 19.26 4.63 -9.97
CA VAL A 127 20.06 3.68 -9.17
C VAL A 127 21.55 3.74 -9.52
N THR A 128 21.90 3.76 -10.80
CA THR A 128 23.32 3.80 -11.22
C THR A 128 24.01 5.11 -10.83
N LYS A 129 23.26 6.23 -10.81
CA LYS A 129 23.78 7.52 -10.35
C LYS A 129 24.14 7.50 -8.85
N GLU A 130 23.37 6.81 -8.02
CA GLU A 130 23.68 6.69 -6.58
C GLU A 130 24.92 5.81 -6.33
N ILE A 131 25.09 4.73 -7.10
CA ILE A 131 26.25 3.83 -6.99
C ILE A 131 27.54 4.52 -7.46
N GLY A 132 27.47 5.35 -8.51
CA GLY A 132 28.62 6.08 -9.04
C GLY A 132 29.01 7.33 -8.25
N SER A 133 28.21 7.78 -7.28
CA SER A 133 28.47 8.95 -6.45
C SER A 133 29.08 8.63 -5.07
N LYS A 134 29.38 7.36 -4.77
CA LYS A 134 30.05 6.93 -3.53
C LYS A 134 31.55 6.69 -3.72
#